data_AF-A0A6J4JMP3-F1
#
_entry.id   AF-A0A6J4JMP3-F1
#
_cell.length_a   1.000
_cell.length_b   1.000
_cell.length_c   1.000
_cell.angle_alpha   90.00
_cell.angle_beta   90.00
_cell.angle_gamma   90.00
#
_symmetry.space_group_name_H-M   'P 1'
#
loop_
_entity.id
_entity.type
_entity.pdbx_description
1 polymer ?
#
loop_
_entity_poly.entity_id
_entity_poly.type
_entity_poly.pdbx_seq_one_letter_code
_entity_poly.pdbx_strand_id
1 'polypeptide(L)'
;MHPRLKQARLEAGVTLAQMGRALGVSPQQVLKYETGQNRLCATRLPAWAVTCGVAVDDLLGHGGEVLQGALGEGVSSLVQAYTSITDAGVRQALVETARALAEADRHRRGGR
;
A
#
# COMPACT_ATOMS: atom_id res chain seq x y z
N MET A 1 -6.66 -10.60 1.85
CA MET A 1 -5.25 -11.06 1.93
C MET A 1 -4.77 -11.73 0.63
N HIS A 2 -5.48 -12.74 0.12
CA HIS A 2 -5.10 -13.53 -1.06
C HIS A 2 -4.73 -12.77 -2.36
N PRO A 3 -5.49 -11.75 -2.82
CA PRO A 3 -5.10 -11.01 -4.02
C PRO A 3 -3.82 -10.19 -3.83
N ARG A 4 -3.58 -9.65 -2.62
CA ARG A 4 -2.39 -8.85 -2.29
C ARG A 4 -1.11 -9.70 -2.27
N LEU A 5 -1.16 -10.93 -1.75
CA LEU A 5 -0.01 -11.86 -1.80
C LEU A 5 0.42 -12.17 -3.23
N LYS A 6 -0.56 -12.48 -4.10
CA LYS A 6 -0.34 -12.72 -5.52
C LYS A 6 0.19 -11.47 -6.23
N GLN A 7 -0.42 -10.32 -5.97
CA GLN A 7 -0.03 -9.04 -6.55
C GLN A 7 1.41 -8.67 -6.18
N ALA A 8 1.76 -8.67 -4.90
CA ALA A 8 3.11 -8.38 -4.44
C ALA A 8 4.15 -9.35 -5.05
N ARG A 9 3.80 -10.63 -5.21
CA ARG A 9 4.67 -11.61 -5.87
C ARG A 9 4.88 -11.27 -7.35
N LEU A 10 3.81 -10.92 -8.07
CA LEU A 10 3.88 -10.58 -9.49
C LEU A 10 4.64 -9.27 -9.73
N GLU A 11 4.41 -8.25 -8.90
CA GLU A 11 5.12 -6.95 -8.96
C GLU A 11 6.63 -7.12 -8.69
N ALA A 12 6.99 -8.01 -7.77
CA ALA A 12 8.40 -8.35 -7.50
C ALA A 12 9.03 -9.27 -8.57
N GLY A 13 8.29 -9.69 -9.59
CA GLY A 13 8.78 -10.62 -10.63
C GLY A 13 9.10 -12.03 -10.10
N VAL A 14 8.57 -12.39 -8.93
CA VAL A 14 8.86 -13.67 -8.26
C VAL A 14 7.93 -14.76 -8.80
N THR A 15 8.47 -15.90 -9.18
CA THR A 15 7.67 -17.07 -9.60
C THR A 15 7.15 -17.87 -8.40
N LEU A 16 6.09 -18.68 -8.60
CA LEU A 16 5.60 -19.62 -7.57
C LEU A 16 6.70 -20.58 -7.07
N ALA A 17 7.62 -20.99 -7.96
CA ALA A 17 8.73 -21.85 -7.59
C ALA A 17 9.78 -21.14 -6.74
N GLN A 18 10.10 -19.89 -7.05
CA GLN A 18 11.00 -19.07 -6.21
C GLN A 18 10.39 -18.81 -4.84
N MET A 19 9.10 -18.45 -4.77
CA MET A 19 8.40 -18.25 -3.50
C MET A 19 8.30 -19.54 -2.69
N GLY A 20 8.04 -20.67 -3.35
CA GLY A 20 8.02 -21.99 -2.70
C GLY A 20 9.37 -22.33 -2.07
N ARG A 21 10.48 -22.10 -2.78
CA ARG A 21 11.83 -22.27 -2.23
C ARG A 21 12.10 -21.37 -1.02
N ALA A 22 11.72 -20.09 -1.10
CA ALA A 22 11.91 -19.15 0.00
C ALA A 22 11.12 -19.55 1.27
N LEU A 23 9.95 -20.17 1.09
CA LEU A 23 9.07 -20.60 2.18
C LEU A 23 9.27 -22.07 2.61
N GLY A 24 10.14 -22.82 1.92
CA GLY A 24 10.33 -24.26 2.12
C GLY A 24 9.06 -25.09 1.83
N VAL A 25 8.27 -24.71 0.83
CA VAL A 25 7.03 -25.42 0.43
C VAL A 25 6.95 -25.63 -1.08
N SER A 26 6.04 -26.49 -1.52
CA SER A 26 5.84 -26.73 -2.95
C SER A 26 5.23 -25.51 -3.66
N PRO A 27 5.48 -25.33 -4.97
CA PRO A 27 4.85 -24.27 -5.76
C PRO A 27 3.31 -24.37 -5.74
N GLN A 28 2.76 -25.59 -5.70
CA GLN A 28 1.32 -25.81 -5.56
C GLN A 28 0.80 -25.32 -4.21
N GLN A 29 1.58 -25.44 -3.14
CA GLN A 29 1.20 -24.92 -1.82
C GLN A 29 1.14 -23.39 -1.82
N VAL A 30 2.08 -22.73 -2.51
CA VAL A 30 2.02 -21.27 -2.75
C VAL A 30 0.76 -20.89 -3.52
N LEU A 31 0.41 -21.63 -4.58
CA LEU A 31 -0.83 -21.40 -5.32
C LEU A 31 -2.08 -21.56 -4.43
N LYS A 32 -2.09 -22.54 -3.53
CA LYS A 32 -3.18 -22.71 -2.55
C LYS A 32 -3.25 -21.53 -1.58
N TYR A 33 -2.11 -20.93 -1.21
CA TYR A 33 -2.07 -19.70 -0.43
C TYR A 33 -2.52 -18.48 -1.24
N GLU A 34 -2.30 -18.41 -2.55
CA GLU A 34 -2.74 -17.27 -3.38
C GLU A 34 -4.22 -17.35 -3.78
N THR A 35 -4.76 -18.55 -3.88
CA THR A 35 -6.16 -18.79 -4.26
C THR A 35 -7.10 -18.88 -3.05
N GLY A 36 -6.54 -18.91 -1.83
CA GLY A 36 -7.31 -18.98 -0.60
C GLY A 36 -7.85 -20.37 -0.23
N GLN A 37 -7.45 -21.40 -0.98
CA GLN A 37 -7.72 -22.78 -0.62
C GLN A 37 -7.04 -23.15 0.71
N ASN A 38 -5.85 -22.59 0.96
CA ASN A 38 -5.13 -22.74 2.23
C ASN A 38 -4.86 -21.36 2.85
N ARG A 39 -5.07 -21.24 4.17
CA ARG A 39 -4.66 -20.05 4.91
C ARG A 39 -3.15 -20.07 5.14
N LEU A 40 -2.50 -18.94 4.88
CA LEU A 40 -1.10 -18.74 5.23
C LEU A 40 -1.00 -18.45 6.74
N CYS A 41 -0.16 -19.19 7.47
CA CYS A 41 0.12 -18.88 8.87
C CYS A 41 0.83 -17.52 8.98
N ALA A 42 0.49 -16.73 10.00
CA ALA A 42 1.08 -15.41 10.23
C ALA A 42 2.61 -15.43 10.29
N THR A 43 3.18 -16.51 10.84
CA THR A 43 4.64 -16.73 10.92
C THR A 43 5.36 -16.76 9.58
N ARG A 44 4.63 -17.00 8.47
CA ARG A 44 5.19 -17.06 7.11
C ARG A 44 5.05 -15.74 6.34
N LEU A 45 4.27 -14.78 6.83
CA LEU A 45 4.13 -13.47 6.17
C LEU A 45 5.45 -12.69 6.08
N PRO A 46 6.31 -12.63 7.11
CA PRO A 46 7.58 -11.92 7.02
C PRO A 46 8.48 -12.47 5.90
N ALA A 47 8.56 -13.79 5.76
CA ALA A 47 9.34 -14.42 4.70
C ALA A 47 8.78 -14.09 3.30
N TRP A 48 7.45 -14.03 3.16
CA TRP A 48 6.80 -13.57 1.93
C TRP A 48 7.15 -12.11 1.61
N ALA A 49 7.04 -11.22 2.60
CA ALA A 49 7.31 -9.79 2.47
C ALA A 49 8.76 -9.52 2.06
N VAL A 50 9.72 -10.16 2.73
CA VAL A 50 11.15 -10.09 2.41
C VAL A 50 11.42 -10.59 0.98
N THR A 51 10.80 -11.70 0.57
CA THR A 51 10.98 -12.25 -0.78
C THR A 51 10.46 -11.31 -1.87
N CYS A 52 9.40 -10.55 -1.58
CA CYS A 52 8.83 -9.58 -2.51
C CYS A 52 9.40 -8.16 -2.36
N GLY A 53 10.25 -7.88 -1.35
CA GLY A 53 10.78 -6.55 -1.09
C GLY A 53 9.74 -5.53 -0.61
N VAL A 54 8.66 -5.97 0.05
CA VAL A 54 7.57 -5.12 0.56
C VAL A 54 7.47 -5.22 2.09
N ALA A 55 6.72 -4.32 2.73
CA ALA A 55 6.45 -4.45 4.16
C ALA A 55 5.35 -5.49 4.42
N VAL A 56 5.35 -6.09 5.62
CA VAL A 56 4.28 -7.03 6.04
C VAL A 56 2.92 -6.31 6.06
N ASP A 57 2.90 -5.04 6.44
CA ASP A 57 1.69 -4.20 6.44
C ASP A 57 1.08 -4.03 5.05
N ASP A 58 1.88 -4.00 3.98
CA ASP A 58 1.39 -3.91 2.60
C ASP A 58 0.64 -5.19 2.20
N LEU A 59 1.16 -6.35 2.61
CA LEU A 59 0.52 -7.65 2.38
C LEU A 59 -0.79 -7.80 3.16
N LEU A 60 -0.84 -7.24 4.37
CA LEU A 60 -2.01 -7.22 5.22
C LEU A 60 -3.02 -6.12 4.81
N GLY A 61 -2.62 -5.17 3.96
CA GLY A 61 -3.42 -4.03 3.56
C GLY A 61 -3.47 -2.88 4.57
N HIS A 62 -2.71 -3.00 5.67
CA HIS A 62 -2.71 -2.03 6.76
C HIS A 62 -1.86 -0.80 6.41
N GLY A 63 -0.88 -0.90 5.50
CA GLY A 63 -0.06 0.25 5.08
C GLY A 63 -0.85 1.37 4.42
N GLY A 64 -1.85 1.03 3.61
CA GLY A 64 -2.77 1.99 2.98
C GLY A 64 -3.98 2.32 3.85
N GLU A 65 -4.61 1.31 4.45
CA GLU A 65 -5.88 1.47 5.18
C GLU A 65 -5.71 2.13 6.56
N VAL A 66 -4.55 1.99 7.22
CA VAL A 66 -4.27 2.72 8.48
C VAL A 66 -4.06 4.21 8.21
N LEU A 67 -3.40 4.55 7.09
CA LEU A 67 -3.26 5.94 6.64
C LEU A 67 -4.62 6.52 6.19
N GLN A 68 -5.42 5.75 5.45
CA GLN A 68 -6.78 6.12 5.02
C GLN A 68 -7.75 6.28 6.21
N GLY A 69 -7.68 5.40 7.21
CA GLY A 69 -8.50 5.43 8.41
C GLY A 69 -8.10 6.52 9.40
N ALA A 70 -6.80 6.81 9.54
CA ALA A 70 -6.30 7.85 10.42
C ALA A 70 -6.43 9.27 9.83
N LEU A 71 -6.37 9.43 8.51
CA LEU A 71 -6.44 10.74 7.85
C LEU A 71 -7.86 11.13 7.42
N GLY A 72 -8.86 10.24 7.62
CA GLY A 72 -10.26 10.48 7.28
C GLY A 72 -10.56 10.41 5.77
N GLU A 73 -11.85 10.28 5.43
CA GLU A 73 -12.33 10.17 4.04
C GLU A 73 -11.83 11.32 3.15
N GLY A 74 -11.70 12.53 3.71
CA GLY A 74 -11.26 13.72 3.01
C GLY A 74 -9.83 13.63 2.49
N VAL A 75 -8.88 13.13 3.27
CA VAL A 75 -7.48 13.02 2.84
C VAL A 75 -7.29 11.90 1.83
N SER A 76 -8.04 10.82 1.99
CA SER A 76 -8.06 9.69 1.05
C SER A 76 -8.49 10.13 -0.35
N SER A 77 -9.57 10.91 -0.44
CA SER A 77 -10.04 11.53 -1.68
C SER A 77 -9.00 12.48 -2.28
N LEU A 78 -8.29 13.24 -1.44
CA LEU A 78 -7.28 14.22 -1.86
C LEU A 78 -6.02 13.54 -2.43
N VAL A 79 -5.56 12.46 -1.80
CA VAL A 79 -4.45 11.64 -2.32
C VAL A 79 -4.83 11.03 -3.66
N GLN A 80 -6.04 10.46 -3.78
CA GLN A 80 -6.49 9.85 -5.03
C GLN A 80 -6.58 10.90 -6.16
N ALA A 81 -7.16 12.06 -5.88
CA ALA A 81 -7.24 13.18 -6.82
C ALA A 81 -5.86 13.73 -7.21
N TYR A 82 -4.89 13.77 -6.28
CA TYR A 82 -3.52 14.20 -6.58
C TYR A 82 -2.81 13.21 -7.51
N THR A 83 -2.94 11.90 -7.25
CA THR A 83 -2.28 10.85 -8.03
C THR A 83 -2.81 10.70 -9.46
N SER A 84 -4.06 11.10 -9.72
CA SER A 84 -4.64 11.07 -11.07
C SER A 84 -4.19 12.22 -11.97
N ILE A 85 -3.56 13.26 -11.41
CA ILE A 85 -3.00 14.38 -12.17
C ILE A 85 -1.67 13.94 -12.78
N THR A 86 -1.62 13.80 -14.11
CA THR A 86 -0.40 13.39 -14.83
C THR A 86 0.61 14.54 -15.00
N ASP A 87 0.10 15.76 -15.17
CA ASP A 87 0.89 16.98 -15.41
C ASP A 87 1.62 17.44 -14.13
N ALA A 88 2.94 17.62 -14.22
CA ALA A 88 3.76 18.01 -13.09
C ALA A 88 3.53 19.47 -12.62
N GLY A 89 3.27 20.39 -13.55
CA GLY A 89 2.97 21.78 -13.23
C GLY A 89 1.64 21.92 -12.48
N VAL A 90 0.62 21.15 -12.89
CA VAL A 90 -0.69 21.13 -12.20
C VAL A 90 -0.56 20.58 -10.78
N ARG A 91 0.21 19.49 -10.58
CA ARG A 91 0.50 18.99 -9.23
C ARG A 91 1.17 20.03 -8.35
N GLN A 92 2.13 20.77 -8.90
CA GLN A 92 2.85 21.80 -8.15
C GLN A 92 1.94 22.99 -7.77
N ALA A 93 1.09 23.46 -8.69
CA ALA A 93 0.11 24.51 -8.42
C ALA A 93 -0.90 24.10 -7.33
N LEU A 94 -1.32 22.83 -7.30
CA LEU A 94 -2.21 22.30 -6.26
C LEU A 94 -1.53 22.32 -4.88
N VAL A 95 -0.25 21.93 -4.80
CA VAL A 95 0.54 21.98 -3.56
C VAL A 95 0.72 23.43 -3.07
N GLU A 96 0.99 24.36 -3.98
CA GLU A 96 1.12 25.79 -3.65
C GLU A 96 -0.19 26.36 -3.10
N THR A 97 -1.32 26.02 -3.74
CA THR A 97 -2.65 26.43 -3.28
C THR A 97 -2.96 25.87 -1.89
N ALA A 98 -2.68 24.58 -1.66
CA ALA A 98 -2.88 23.95 -0.36
C ALA A 98 -2.04 24.62 0.74
N ARG A 99 -0.79 25.00 0.44
CA ARG A 99 0.06 25.76 1.36
C ARG A 99 -0.50 27.14 1.67
N ALA A 100 -0.94 27.88 0.67
CA ALA A 100 -1.53 29.21 0.84
C ALA A 100 -2.80 29.16 1.71
N LEU A 101 -3.67 28.16 1.49
CA LEU A 101 -4.86 27.95 2.32
C LEU A 101 -4.52 27.61 3.77
N ALA A 102 -3.53 26.75 3.99
CA ALA A 102 -3.08 26.39 5.34
C ALA A 102 -2.52 27.59 6.10
N GLU A 103 -1.78 28.46 5.40
CA GLU A 103 -1.27 29.70 5.98
C GLU A 103 -2.40 30.67 6.34
N ALA A 104 -3.37 30.87 5.44
CA ALA A 104 -4.54 31.71 5.71
C ALA A 104 -5.38 31.19 6.90
N ASP A 105 -5.53 29.88 7.05
CA ASP A 105 -6.25 29.28 8.18
C ASP A 105 -5.53 29.49 9.52
N ARG A 106 -4.19 29.33 9.55
CA ARG A 106 -3.39 29.63 10.74
C ARG A 106 -3.53 31.09 11.19
N HIS A 107 -3.51 32.03 10.24
CA HIS A 107 -3.70 33.45 10.55
C HIS A 107 -5.09 33.74 11.14
N ARG A 108 -6.15 33.07 10.67
CA ARG A 108 -7.49 33.21 11.27
C ARG A 108 -7.59 32.63 12.67
N ARG A 109 -6.86 31.55 12.98
CA ARG A 109 -6.90 30.91 14.30
C ARG A 109 -6.05 31.63 15.35
N GLY A 110 -4.94 32.27 14.95
CA GLY A 110 -4.06 33.01 15.86
C GLY A 110 -4.49 34.46 16.14
N GLY A 111 -5.48 35.00 15.41
CA GLY A 111 -6.05 36.33 15.63
C GLY A 111 -7.23 36.37 16.61
N ARG A 112 -7.36 35.37 17.49
CA ARG A 112 -8.44 35.21 18.46
C ARG A 112 -7.86 34.97 19.86
#